data_AF-A0A964ZC45-F1
#
_entry.id   AF-A0A964ZC45-F1
#
_cell.length_a   1.000
_cell.length_b   1.000
_cell.length_c   1.000
_cell.angle_alpha   90.00
_cell.angle_beta   90.00
_cell.angle_gamma   90.00
#
_symmetry.space_group_name_H-M   'P 1'
#
loop_
_entity.id
_entity.type
_entity.pdbx_description
1 polymer ?
#
loop_
_entity_poly.entity_id
_entity_poly.type
_entity_poly.pdbx_seq_one_letter_code
_entity_poly.pdbx_strand_id
1 'polypeptide(L)' 'MTHGGEPREVQPHHLLEWYVLGDLHDRAGDQVTAKKYFARVAKNDASYFDVAARLAGLGE' A
#
# COMPACT_ATOMS: atom_id res chain seq x y z
N MET A 1 3.55 -14.74 -14.41
CA MET A 1 4.23 -13.44 -14.25
C MET A 1 4.42 -13.21 -12.76
N THR A 2 5.63 -13.32 -12.23
CA THR A 2 5.91 -13.00 -10.82
C THR A 2 6.06 -11.48 -10.71
N HIS A 3 4.94 -10.75 -10.67
CA HIS A 3 4.95 -9.36 -10.20
C HIS A 3 5.17 -9.42 -8.68
N GLY A 4 6.42 -9.34 -8.21
CA GLY A 4 6.67 -9.52 -6.77
C GLY A 4 8.07 -9.26 -6.25
N GLY A 5 9.00 -8.79 -7.09
CA GLY A 5 10.29 -8.31 -6.60
C GLY A 5 10.19 -6.89 -6.06
N GLU A 6 11.04 -6.51 -5.10
CA GLU A 6 11.23 -5.09 -4.80
C GLU A 6 11.84 -4.38 -6.02
N PRO A 7 11.25 -3.27 -6.50
CA PRO A 7 11.81 -2.55 -7.63
C PRO A 7 13.17 -1.97 -7.23
N ARG A 8 14.11 -1.92 -8.18
CA ARG A 8 15.42 -1.29 -7.96
C ARG A 8 15.29 0.20 -7.59
N GLU A 9 14.29 0.86 -8.16
CA GLU A 9 13.93 2.24 -7.87
C GLU A 9 12.39 2.36 -7.80
N VAL A 10 11.89 2.99 -6.75
CA VAL A 10 10.46 3.25 -6.58
C VAL A 10 10.07 4.40 -7.50
N GLN A 11 9.00 4.19 -8.26
CA GLN A 11 8.50 5.13 -9.27
C GLN A 11 7.02 5.42 -8.96
N PRO A 12 6.45 6.52 -9.47
CA PRO A 12 5.06 6.88 -9.16
C PRO A 12 4.03 5.78 -9.43
N HIS A 13 4.23 4.96 -10.48
CA HIS A 13 3.32 3.84 -10.78
C HIS A 13 3.40 2.70 -9.76
N HIS A 14 4.55 2.50 -9.10
CA HIS A 14 4.67 1.53 -8.00
C HIS A 14 3.85 1.97 -6.79
N LEU A 15 3.84 3.27 -6.48
CA LEU A 15 3.00 3.82 -5.40
C LEU A 15 1.52 3.64 -5.72
N LEU A 16 1.12 3.90 -6.96
CA LEU A 16 -0.25 3.69 -7.42
C LEU A 16 -0.64 2.20 -7.33
N GLU A 17 0.21 1.30 -7.80
CA GLU A 17 -0.02 -0.15 -7.75
C GLU A 17 -0.20 -0.63 -6.30
N TRP A 18 0.72 -0.27 -5.40
CA TRP A 18 0.63 -0.67 -3.99
C TRP A 18 -0.58 -0.05 -3.31
N TYR A 19 -0.91 1.20 -3.60
CA TYR A 19 -2.10 1.84 -3.04
C TYR A 19 -3.39 1.10 -3.46
N VAL A 20 -3.53 0.79 -4.76
CA VAL A 20 -4.70 0.07 -5.28
C VAL A 20 -4.79 -1.35 -4.72
N LEU A 21 -3.66 -2.06 -4.59
CA LEU A 21 -3.64 -3.38 -3.96
C LEU A 21 -4.02 -3.29 -2.47
N GLY A 22 -3.51 -2.30 -1.74
CA GLY A 22 -3.91 -2.05 -0.36
C GLY A 22 -5.41 -1.82 -0.20
N ASP A 23 -5.99 -0.97 -1.04
CA ASP A 23 -7.44 -0.68 -1.04
C ASP A 23 -8.27 -1.92 -1.39
N LEU A 24 -7.83 -2.72 -2.37
CA LEU A 24 -8.48 -3.97 -2.75
C LEU A 24 -8.51 -4.97 -1.58
N HIS A 25 -7.38 -5.16 -0.89
CA HIS A 25 -7.29 -6.08 0.24
C HIS A 25 -8.12 -5.60 1.43
N ASP A 26 -8.14 -4.30 1.72
CA ASP A 26 -8.96 -3.73 2.79
C ASP A 26 -10.45 -3.99 2.54
N ARG A 27 -10.93 -3.71 1.32
CA ARG A 27 -12.32 -3.98 0.93
C ARG A 27 -12.67 -5.48 0.95
N ALA A 28 -11.68 -6.35 0.75
CA ALA A 28 -11.84 -7.80 0.84
C ALA A 28 -11.81 -8.32 2.30
N GLY A 29 -11.56 -7.46 3.29
CA GLY A 29 -11.41 -7.83 4.70
C GLY A 29 -10.04 -8.40 5.07
N ASP A 30 -9.08 -8.42 4.14
CA ASP A 30 -7.71 -8.84 4.40
C ASP A 30 -6.86 -7.66 4.90
N GLN A 31 -7.15 -7.24 6.13
CA GLN A 31 -6.51 -6.08 6.76
C GLN A 31 -4.99 -6.25 6.93
N VAL A 32 -4.51 -7.49 7.13
CA VAL A 32 -3.08 -7.78 7.26
C VAL A 32 -2.35 -7.47 5.97
N THR A 33 -2.89 -7.91 4.83
CA THR A 33 -2.27 -7.62 3.53
C THR A 33 -2.45 -6.15 3.13
N ALA A 34 -3.61 -5.55 3.42
CA ALA A 34 -3.82 -4.12 3.22
C ALA A 34 -2.78 -3.26 3.96
N LYS A 35 -2.53 -3.56 5.24
CA LYS A 35 -1.54 -2.87 6.08
C LYS A 35 -0.13 -2.96 5.49
N LYS A 36 0.26 -4.12 4.94
CA LYS A 36 1.56 -4.29 4.27
C LYS A 36 1.72 -3.36 3.07
N TYR A 37 0.70 -3.26 2.22
CA TYR A 37 0.74 -2.40 1.04
C TYR A 37 0.72 -0.92 1.40
N PHE A 38 -0.17 -0.48 2.29
CA PHE A 38 -0.21 0.92 2.71
C PHE A 38 1.05 1.34 3.48
N ALA A 39 1.63 0.46 4.31
CA ALA A 39 2.90 0.75 4.96
C ALA A 39 4.04 0.95 3.94
N ARG A 40 4.01 0.19 2.82
CA ARG A 40 4.98 0.33 1.74
C ARG A 40 4.84 1.66 1.00
N VAL A 41 3.61 2.11 0.76
CA VAL A 41 3.33 3.45 0.21
C VAL A 41 3.81 4.53 1.18
N ALA A 42 3.37 4.49 2.44
CA ALA A 42 3.69 5.50 3.44
C ALA A 42 5.20 5.62 3.74
N LYS A 43 5.95 4.51 3.65
CA LYS A 43 7.42 4.51 3.76
C LYS A 43 8.10 5.37 2.68
N ASN A 44 7.50 5.47 1.49
CA ASN A 44 8.04 6.22 0.36
C ASN A 44 7.43 7.63 0.25
N ASP A 45 6.13 7.75 0.49
CA ASP A 45 5.40 9.02 0.54
C ASP A 45 4.21 8.89 1.50
N ALA A 46 4.35 9.43 2.70
CA ALA A 46 3.31 9.42 3.73
C ALA A 46 2.11 10.35 3.39
N SER A 47 2.28 11.26 2.43
CA SER A 47 1.23 12.17 1.93
C SER A 47 0.53 11.66 0.68
N TYR A 48 0.87 10.45 0.22
CA TYR A 48 0.27 9.85 -0.97
C TYR A 48 -1.22 9.56 -0.73
N PHE A 49 -2.07 10.36 -1.37
CA PHE A 49 -3.52 10.39 -1.13
C PHE A 49 -3.86 10.47 0.36
N ASP A 50 -4.57 9.49 0.91
CA ASP A 50 -4.98 9.40 2.30
C ASP A 50 -4.30 8.23 3.03
N VAL A 51 -3.15 7.75 2.56
CA VAL A 51 -2.50 6.51 3.08
C VAL A 51 -2.28 6.53 4.59
N ALA A 52 -1.96 7.69 5.18
CA ALA A 52 -1.82 7.83 6.62
C ALA A 52 -3.13 7.58 7.37
N ALA A 53 -4.26 8.08 6.85
CA ALA A 53 -5.59 7.83 7.41
C ALA A 53 -6.01 6.37 7.21
N ARG A 54 -5.73 5.78 6.04
CA ARG A 54 -6.01 4.36 5.76
C ARG A 54 -5.26 3.44 6.74
N LEU A 55 -3.98 3.73 7.02
CA LEU A 55 -3.19 2.98 8.01
C LEU A 55 -3.73 3.11 9.43
N ALA A 56 -4.12 4.32 9.84
CA ALA A 56 -4.70 4.54 11.16
C ALA A 56 -6.03 3.79 11.36
N GLY A 57 -6.80 3.59 10.29
CA GLY A 57 -8.06 2.84 10.31
C GLY A 57 -7.91 1.30 10.41
N LEU A 58 -6.72 0.75 10.12
CA LEU A 58 -6.50 -0.71 10.06
C LEU A 58 -6.15 -1.38 11.40
N GLY A 59 -6.17 -0.65 12.52
CA GLY A 59 -5.89 -1.20 13.85
C GLY A 59 -4.42 -1.60 14.08
N GLU A 60 -4.07 -1.87 15.35
CA GLU A 60 -2.73 -2.33 15.76
C GLU A 60 -2.41 -3.75 15.27
#